data_AF-A0A931KIB9-F1
#
_entry.id   AF-A0A931KIB9-F1
#
_cell.length_a   1.000
_cell.length_b   1.000
_cell.length_c   1.000
_cell.angle_alpha   90.00
_cell.angle_beta   90.00
_cell.angle_gamma   90.00
#
_symmetry.space_group_name_H-M   'P 1'
#
loop_
_entity.id
_entity.type
_entity.pdbx_description
1 polymer ?
#
loop_
_entity_poly.entity_id
_entity_poly.type
_entity_poly.pdbx_seq_one_letter_code
_entity_poly.pdbx_strand_id
1 'polypeptide(L)'
;MLNQLPETYAADCTPDMWRKNVRTQLLEHFAASVYGYLPLTPPWLSYDTRLIDDAAFEGAATLKEIKLIIDDDVAINLLVTTPNNVESPPPAFLFLNSYGNKYNIKSQPILKKLKPKSSITMMVMIVKVNASL
;
A
#
# COMPACT_ATOMS: atom_id res chain seq x y z
N MET A 1 5.86 0.24 -34.04
CA MET A 1 7.22 0.11 -33.47
C MET A 1 7.14 -0.65 -32.14
N LEU A 2 6.96 -1.97 -32.20
CA LEU A 2 7.01 -2.86 -31.03
C LEU A 2 8.00 -3.98 -31.36
N ASN A 3 9.21 -3.61 -31.80
CA ASN A 3 10.23 -4.58 -32.16
C ASN A 3 11.40 -4.47 -31.19
N GLN A 4 11.55 -5.56 -30.43
CA GLN A 4 12.73 -5.98 -29.67
C GLN A 4 12.95 -5.24 -28.35
N LEU A 5 12.38 -5.79 -27.28
CA LEU A 5 13.13 -5.84 -26.01
C LEU A 5 14.45 -6.54 -26.35
N PRO A 6 15.63 -5.92 -26.14
CA PRO A 6 16.88 -6.54 -26.54
C PRO A 6 17.02 -7.90 -25.86
N GLU A 7 17.19 -8.95 -26.66
CA GLU A 7 17.34 -10.34 -26.24
C GLU A 7 18.55 -10.57 -25.28
N THR A 8 19.33 -9.52 -25.00
CA THR A 8 20.67 -9.59 -24.42
C THR A 8 20.73 -9.37 -22.90
N TYR A 9 19.62 -9.28 -22.18
CA TYR A 9 19.69 -9.26 -20.70
C TYR A 9 20.02 -10.63 -20.09
N ALA A 10 19.93 -11.71 -20.89
CA ALA A 10 19.74 -13.07 -20.39
C ALA A 10 21.01 -13.91 -20.23
N ALA A 11 22.17 -13.52 -20.77
CA ALA A 11 23.35 -14.38 -20.73
C ALA A 11 24.23 -14.18 -19.49
N ASP A 12 24.56 -12.94 -19.10
CA ASP A 12 25.55 -12.64 -18.04
C ASP A 12 25.14 -11.48 -17.12
N CYS A 13 23.88 -11.44 -16.68
CA CYS A 13 23.40 -10.36 -15.82
C CYS A 13 23.66 -10.63 -14.33
N THR A 14 24.63 -9.92 -13.75
CA THR A 14 24.84 -9.93 -12.30
C THR A 14 23.77 -9.10 -11.58
N PRO A 15 23.47 -9.39 -10.29
CA PRO A 15 22.52 -8.60 -9.51
C PRO A 15 22.85 -7.10 -9.47
N ASP A 16 24.12 -6.74 -9.56
CA ASP A 16 24.57 -5.34 -9.56
C ASP A 16 24.39 -4.67 -10.92
N MET A 17 24.67 -5.39 -12.01
CA MET A 17 24.45 -4.89 -13.37
C MET A 17 22.96 -4.65 -13.64
N TRP A 18 22.10 -5.59 -13.22
CA TRP A 18 20.65 -5.42 -13.28
C TRP A 18 20.20 -4.16 -12.53
N ARG A 19 20.63 -4.02 -11.26
CA ARG A 19 20.21 -2.92 -10.39
C ARG A 19 20.63 -1.55 -10.90
N LYS A 20 21.87 -1.44 -11.42
CA LYS A 20 22.44 -0.15 -11.84
C LYS A 20 21.99 0.25 -13.25
N ASN A 21 21.90 -0.70 -14.17
CA ASN A 21 21.73 -0.41 -15.60
C ASN A 21 20.33 -0.80 -16.10
N VAL A 22 19.99 -2.08 -16.02
CA VAL A 22 18.79 -2.61 -16.69
C VAL A 22 17.51 -2.13 -16.03
N ARG A 23 17.46 -2.13 -14.69
CA ARG A 23 16.31 -1.64 -13.92
C ARG A 23 15.98 -0.19 -14.27
N THR A 24 16.99 0.67 -14.35
CA THR A 24 16.83 2.10 -14.66
C THR A 24 16.24 2.30 -16.05
N GLN A 25 16.79 1.62 -17.06
CA GLN A 25 16.29 1.71 -18.43
C GLN A 25 14.85 1.18 -18.57
N LEU A 26 14.53 0.09 -17.89
CA LEU A 26 13.19 -0.49 -17.92
C LEU A 26 12.16 0.43 -17.26
N LEU A 27 12.49 1.00 -16.09
CA LEU A 27 11.63 1.97 -15.42
C LEU A 27 11.39 3.20 -16.28
N GLU A 28 12.43 3.71 -16.94
CA GLU A 28 12.31 4.86 -17.86
C GLU A 28 11.39 4.54 -19.04
N HIS A 29 11.54 3.36 -19.65
CA HIS A 29 10.67 2.95 -20.74
C HIS A 29 9.19 2.85 -20.31
N PHE A 30 8.93 2.23 -19.14
CA PHE A 30 7.58 2.13 -18.59
C PHE A 30 6.99 3.50 -18.24
N ALA A 31 7.78 4.41 -17.68
CA ALA A 31 7.35 5.77 -17.38
C ALA A 31 7.03 6.55 -18.67
N ALA A 32 7.92 6.52 -19.67
CA ALA A 32 7.77 7.28 -20.91
C ALA A 32 6.63 6.78 -21.81
N SER A 33 6.35 5.47 -21.80
CA SER A 33 5.49 4.84 -22.81
C SER A 33 4.19 4.21 -22.27
N VAL A 34 4.12 3.86 -20.98
CA VAL A 34 3.00 3.07 -20.43
C VAL A 34 2.25 3.80 -19.32
N TYR A 35 2.96 4.22 -18.26
CA TYR A 35 2.33 4.68 -17.02
C TYR A 35 2.45 6.19 -16.78
N GLY A 36 3.33 6.88 -17.51
CA GLY A 36 3.68 8.28 -17.25
C GLY A 36 4.74 8.40 -16.14
N TYR A 37 5.31 9.60 -16.02
CA TYR A 37 6.28 9.94 -14.97
C TYR A 37 5.58 10.25 -13.66
N LEU A 38 6.18 9.80 -12.56
CA LEU A 38 5.79 10.26 -11.23
C LEU A 38 6.17 11.74 -11.06
N PRO A 39 5.30 12.56 -10.42
CA PRO A 39 5.66 13.94 -10.10
C PRO A 39 6.88 13.98 -9.16
N LEU A 40 7.74 14.98 -9.34
CA LEU A 40 9.03 15.11 -8.65
C LEU A 40 8.92 15.39 -7.13
N THR A 41 7.74 15.78 -6.65
CA THR A 41 7.51 16.18 -5.26
C THR A 41 6.90 15.02 -4.46
N PRO A 42 7.44 14.67 -3.28
CA PRO A 42 6.83 13.65 -2.44
C PRO A 42 5.40 14.08 -2.08
N PRO A 43 4.39 13.23 -2.32
CA PRO A 43 3.00 13.67 -2.37
C PRO A 43 2.37 13.63 -0.97
N TRP A 44 3.06 13.90 0.13
CA TRP A 44 2.41 13.91 1.45
C TRP A 44 2.84 15.09 2.30
N LEU A 45 1.85 15.87 2.75
CA LEU A 45 2.05 16.97 3.68
C LEU A 45 1.99 16.52 5.14
N SER A 46 1.08 15.62 5.49
CA SER A 46 0.86 15.20 6.89
C SER A 46 -0.06 13.98 6.98
N TYR A 47 -0.23 13.42 8.19
CA TYR A 47 -1.23 12.38 8.46
C TYR A 47 -1.98 12.64 9.77
N ASP A 48 -3.19 12.08 9.88
CA ASP A 48 -4.05 12.17 11.07
C ASP A 48 -4.74 10.84 11.34
N THR A 49 -4.82 10.42 12.62
CA THR A 49 -5.50 9.18 12.99
C THR A 49 -6.95 9.48 13.36
N ARG A 50 -7.88 9.03 12.52
CA ARG A 50 -9.31 9.37 12.62
C ARG A 50 -10.10 8.41 13.49
N LEU A 51 -9.66 7.16 13.55
CA LEU A 51 -10.38 6.08 14.22
C LEU A 51 -9.37 5.05 14.72
N ILE A 52 -9.62 4.56 15.93
CA ILE A 52 -8.89 3.46 16.55
C ILE A 52 -9.91 2.55 17.25
N ASP A 53 -9.77 1.24 17.05
CA ASP A 53 -10.47 0.17 17.75
C ASP A 53 -9.41 -0.85 18.18
N ASP A 54 -9.02 -0.86 19.45
CA ASP A 54 -8.03 -1.79 19.99
C ASP A 54 -8.59 -3.20 20.24
N ALA A 55 -9.92 -3.36 20.17
CA ALA A 55 -10.63 -4.62 20.39
C ALA A 55 -11.27 -5.18 19.11
N ALA A 56 -10.83 -4.73 17.93
CA ALA A 56 -11.34 -5.23 16.66
C ALA A 56 -11.13 -6.75 16.53
N PHE A 57 -12.04 -7.39 15.79
CA PHE A 57 -12.04 -8.86 15.62
C PHE A 57 -12.02 -9.61 16.97
N GLU A 58 -12.92 -9.23 17.88
CA GLU A 58 -13.05 -9.87 19.20
C GLU A 58 -11.75 -9.79 20.03
N GLY A 59 -11.02 -8.67 19.90
CA GLY A 59 -9.75 -8.44 20.61
C GLY A 59 -8.52 -9.02 19.93
N ALA A 60 -8.65 -9.69 18.78
CA ALA A 60 -7.51 -10.27 18.07
C ALA A 60 -6.58 -9.20 17.45
N ALA A 61 -7.11 -8.02 17.12
CA ALA A 61 -6.35 -6.98 16.45
C ALA A 61 -6.80 -5.56 16.82
N THR A 62 -5.89 -4.61 16.68
CA THR A 62 -6.17 -3.19 16.64
C THR A 62 -6.45 -2.76 15.19
N LEU A 63 -7.58 -2.10 14.97
CA LEU A 63 -7.96 -1.48 13.70
C LEU A 63 -7.82 0.03 13.79
N LYS A 64 -7.13 0.66 12.83
CA LYS A 64 -6.94 2.11 12.75
C LYS A 64 -7.32 2.62 11.38
N GLU A 65 -7.95 3.78 11.31
CA GLU A 65 -8.03 4.54 10.06
C GLU A 65 -7.15 5.80 10.16
N ILE A 66 -6.23 5.92 9.22
CA ILE A 66 -5.26 7.01 9.12
C ILE A 66 -5.56 7.78 7.83
N LYS A 67 -5.78 9.09 7.94
CA LYS A 67 -5.86 10.00 6.79
C LYS A 67 -4.46 10.45 6.41
N LEU A 68 -3.98 10.04 5.25
CA LEU A 68 -2.78 10.60 4.61
C LEU A 68 -3.21 11.81 3.77
N ILE A 69 -2.63 12.98 4.03
CA ILE A 69 -2.96 14.23 3.34
C ILE A 69 -1.90 14.44 2.26
N ILE A 70 -2.34 14.44 1.00
CA ILE A 70 -1.47 14.60 -0.16
C ILE A 70 -1.30 16.08 -0.50
N ASP A 71 -2.44 16.78 -0.55
CA ASP A 71 -2.57 18.23 -0.68
C ASP A 71 -3.86 18.68 0.04
N ASP A 72 -4.26 19.94 -0.12
CA ASP A 72 -5.41 20.51 0.59
C ASP A 72 -6.74 19.79 0.28
N ASP A 73 -6.88 19.22 -0.92
CA ASP A 73 -8.11 18.60 -1.42
C ASP A 73 -8.00 17.07 -1.59
N VAL A 74 -6.78 16.54 -1.65
CA VAL A 74 -6.48 15.13 -1.91
C VAL A 74 -5.99 14.46 -0.64
N ALA A 75 -6.69 13.39 -0.28
CA ALA A 75 -6.30 12.53 0.82
C ALA A 75 -6.50 11.05 0.48
N ILE A 76 -5.72 10.20 1.14
CA ILE A 76 -5.92 8.75 1.15
C ILE A 76 -6.35 8.34 2.56
N ASN A 77 -7.45 7.59 2.67
CA ASN A 77 -7.83 6.96 3.94
C ASN A 77 -7.25 5.54 3.98
N LEU A 78 -6.23 5.37 4.81
CA LEU A 78 -5.53 4.11 5.03
C LEU A 78 -6.17 3.36 6.20
N LEU A 79 -6.75 2.19 5.95
CA LEU A 79 -7.21 1.29 7.01
C LEU A 79 -6.09 0.31 7.36
N VAL A 80 -5.67 0.29 8.62
CA VAL A 80 -4.59 -0.57 9.11
C VAL A 80 -5.14 -1.50 10.18
N THR A 81 -4.97 -2.81 9.99
CA THR A 81 -5.26 -3.82 11.01
C THR A 81 -3.96 -4.42 11.52
N THR A 82 -3.70 -4.35 12.82
CA THR A 82 -2.49 -4.87 13.48
C THR A 82 -2.86 -5.90 14.54
N PRO A 83 -2.29 -7.12 14.55
CA PRO A 83 -2.59 -8.10 15.59
C PRO A 83 -2.09 -7.63 16.96
N ASN A 84 -2.87 -7.86 18.02
CA ASN A 84 -2.54 -7.36 19.36
C ASN A 84 -1.44 -8.19 20.05
N ASN A 85 -1.50 -9.52 19.94
CA ASN A 85 -0.60 -10.44 20.64
C ASN A 85 0.57 -10.89 19.75
N VAL A 86 1.46 -9.95 19.44
CA VAL A 86 2.72 -10.17 18.72
C VAL A 86 3.92 -9.70 19.54
N GLU A 87 4.98 -10.51 19.54
CA GLU A 87 6.21 -10.22 20.29
C GLU A 87 7.20 -9.36 19.50
N SER A 88 6.96 -9.20 18.20
CA SER A 88 7.78 -8.41 17.28
C SER A 88 6.91 -7.77 16.19
N PRO A 89 7.41 -6.74 15.48
CA PRO A 89 6.67 -6.09 14.40
C PRO A 89 6.23 -7.13 13.33
N PRO A 90 4.91 -7.32 13.10
CA PRO A 90 4.44 -8.31 12.15
C PRO A 90 4.60 -7.82 10.70
N PRO A 91 4.74 -8.73 9.73
CA PRO A 91 4.76 -8.36 8.32
C PRO A 91 3.43 -7.74 7.87
N ALA A 92 3.52 -6.80 6.92
CA ALA A 92 2.38 -6.06 6.40
C ALA A 92 2.08 -6.42 4.95
N PHE A 93 0.79 -6.55 4.63
CA PHE A 93 0.27 -6.65 3.27
C PHE A 93 -0.50 -5.38 2.93
N LEU A 94 -0.27 -4.84 1.73
CA LEU A 94 -0.85 -3.58 1.28
C LEU A 94 -1.66 -3.80 0.01
N PHE A 95 -2.93 -3.40 0.03
CA PHE A 95 -3.84 -3.53 -1.10
C PHE A 95 -4.65 -2.26 -1.33
N LEU A 96 -4.93 -1.96 -2.59
CA LEU A 96 -5.95 -1.00 -2.99
C LEU A 96 -7.31 -1.69 -3.03
N ASN A 97 -8.38 -0.95 -2.72
CA ASN A 97 -9.73 -1.49 -2.78
C ASN A 97 -10.68 -0.58 -3.56
N SER A 98 -11.62 -1.18 -4.29
CA SER A 98 -12.50 -0.45 -5.22
C SER A 98 -13.74 0.16 -4.55
N TYR A 99 -14.15 -0.39 -3.41
CA TYR A 99 -15.43 -0.06 -2.78
C TYR A 99 -15.29 0.81 -1.52
N GLY A 100 -14.07 1.01 -0.99
CA GLY A 100 -13.79 1.76 0.23
C GLY A 100 -13.71 0.89 1.49
N ASN A 101 -13.03 1.41 2.52
CA ASN A 101 -12.72 0.72 3.78
C ASN A 101 -13.99 0.18 4.47
N LYS A 102 -15.07 0.95 4.44
CA LYS A 102 -16.37 0.60 5.03
C LYS A 102 -16.96 -0.72 4.50
N TYR A 103 -16.62 -1.13 3.27
CA TYR A 103 -17.22 -2.29 2.62
C TYR A 103 -16.34 -3.54 2.62
N ASN A 104 -15.04 -3.41 2.93
CA ASN A 104 -14.11 -4.53 2.90
C ASN A 104 -14.20 -5.43 4.13
N ILE A 105 -14.42 -4.86 5.31
CA ILE A 105 -14.45 -5.63 6.56
C ILE A 105 -15.83 -5.47 7.21
N LYS A 106 -16.85 -6.03 6.55
CA LYS A 106 -18.26 -5.90 6.96
C LYS A 106 -18.53 -6.33 8.41
N SER A 107 -17.67 -7.19 8.98
CA SER A 107 -17.78 -7.67 10.35
C SER A 107 -17.41 -6.63 11.40
N GLN A 108 -16.70 -5.54 11.07
CA GLN A 108 -16.24 -4.56 12.06
C GLN A 108 -17.24 -3.39 12.19
N PRO A 109 -17.99 -3.29 13.31
CA PRO A 109 -19.05 -2.29 13.47
C PRO A 109 -18.51 -0.86 13.47
N ILE A 110 -17.27 -0.65 13.93
CA ILE A 110 -16.68 0.68 14.04
C ILE A 110 -16.54 1.37 12.67
N LEU A 111 -16.39 0.60 11.59
CA LEU A 111 -16.30 1.13 10.23
C LEU A 111 -17.61 1.79 9.74
N LYS A 112 -18.74 1.55 10.41
CA LYS A 112 -20.00 2.25 10.11
C LYS A 112 -19.92 3.75 10.42
N LYS A 113 -19.04 4.16 11.35
CA LYS A 113 -18.81 5.56 11.74
C LYS A 113 -18.14 6.38 10.62
N LEU A 114 -17.57 5.71 9.64
CA LEU A 114 -16.92 6.37 8.51
C LEU A 114 -17.95 7.01 7.58
N LYS A 115 -17.76 8.30 7.28
CA LYS A 115 -18.57 9.05 6.32
C LYS A 115 -18.35 8.48 4.90
N PRO A 116 -19.40 8.34 4.08
CA PRO A 116 -19.24 7.90 2.69
C PRO A 116 -18.52 8.94 1.81
N LYS A 117 -17.57 8.43 1.01
CA LYS A 117 -16.71 8.97 -0.07
C LYS A 117 -16.46 10.49 -0.22
N SER A 118 -15.16 10.85 -0.11
CA SER A 118 -14.50 11.88 -0.94
C SER A 118 -13.01 11.58 -1.26
N SER A 119 -12.49 10.37 -0.98
CA SER A 119 -11.04 10.11 -1.00
C SER A 119 -10.68 8.70 -1.48
N ILE A 120 -9.50 8.56 -2.11
CA ILE A 120 -8.90 7.26 -2.50
C ILE A 120 -8.69 6.44 -1.22
N THR A 121 -8.99 5.15 -1.28
CA THR A 121 -9.04 4.30 -0.09
C THR A 121 -8.10 3.11 -0.25
N MET A 122 -7.24 2.90 0.74
CA MET A 122 -6.19 1.88 0.74
C MET A 122 -6.26 1.08 2.04
N MET A 123 -6.03 -0.23 1.97
CA MET A 123 -6.09 -1.11 3.13
C MET A 123 -4.75 -1.82 3.32
N VAL A 124 -4.20 -1.70 4.52
CA VAL A 124 -3.06 -2.46 5.01
C VAL A 124 -3.60 -3.51 5.97
N MET A 125 -3.36 -4.77 5.65
CA MET A 125 -3.57 -5.87 6.58
C MET A 125 -2.22 -6.31 7.10
N ILE A 126 -1.97 -6.12 8.40
CA ILE A 126 -0.78 -6.65 9.05
C ILE A 126 -1.16 -8.00 9.66
N VAL A 127 -0.41 -9.04 9.30
CA VAL A 127 -0.77 -10.43 9.64
C VAL A 127 0.34 -11.02 10.49
N LYS A 128 -0.02 -11.77 11.53
CA LYS A 128 0.93 -12.60 12.27
C LYS A 128 1.29 -13.81 11.41
N VAL A 129 2.52 -13.89 10.94
CA VAL A 129 3.04 -15.13 10.34
C VAL A 129 3.50 -16.03 11.48
N ASN A 130 2.76 -17.11 11.73
CA ASN A 130 3.27 -18.18 12.58
C ASN A 130 4.30 -18.95 11.77
N ALA A 131 5.59 -18.70 12.03
CA ALA A 131 6.65 -19.53 11.52
C ALA A 131 6.65 -20.86 12.30
N SER A 132 5.89 -21.84 11.80
CA SER A 132 6.12 -23.25 12.10
C SER A 132 6.55 -23.92 10.80
N LEU A 133 7.87 -23.95 10.61
CA LEU A 133 8.59 -24.80 9.65
C LEU A 133 9.21 -25.96 10.41
#